data_AF-A0A7L5ZD32-F1
#
_entry.id   AF-A0A7L5ZD32-F1
#
_cell.length_a   1.000
_cell.length_b   1.000
_cell.length_c   1.000
_cell.angle_alpha   90.00
_cell.angle_beta   90.00
_cell.angle_gamma   90.00
#
_symmetry.space_group_name_H-M   'P 1'
#
loop_
_entity.id
_entity.type
_entity.pdbx_description
1 polymer ?
#
loop_
_entity_poly.entity_id
_entity_poly.type
_entity_poly.pdbx_seq_one_letter_code
_entity_poly.pdbx_strand_id
1 'polypeptide(L)'
;MASPFVREGDGYVKEDRFAKASWLSSLWVTEPGSGWRVLLAVAVTLIGFLVAATVSVVGFYAFRGFSWTRIGGLVAVAVSLLTLTLNQPSWIAIGFAVLGAAPLWLPVTRSYVERWAEKRSPAAVFSEPVDEVFYGPLPRFR
;
A
#
# COMPACT_ATOMS: atom_id res chain seq x y z
N MET A 1 19.87 -22.33 -12.57
CA MET A 1 19.60 -22.46 -11.12
C MET A 1 20.90 -22.81 -10.44
N ALA A 2 21.34 -22.04 -9.43
CA ALA A 2 22.53 -22.41 -8.66
C ALA A 2 22.26 -23.71 -7.90
N SER A 3 23.23 -24.62 -7.85
CA SER A 3 23.10 -25.86 -7.07
C SER A 3 22.89 -25.51 -5.59
N PRO A 4 21.97 -26.16 -4.86
CA PRO A 4 21.77 -25.94 -3.43
C PRO A 4 22.94 -26.48 -2.58
N PHE A 5 23.91 -27.12 -3.24
CA PHE A 5 25.12 -27.66 -2.65
C PHE A 5 26.33 -26.84 -3.11
N VAL A 6 27.15 -26.47 -2.13
CA VAL A 6 28.44 -25.80 -2.35
C VAL A 6 29.53 -26.82 -2.02
N ARG A 7 30.58 -26.86 -2.85
CA ARG A 7 31.73 -27.73 -2.63
C ARG A 7 32.60 -27.14 -1.53
N GLU A 8 32.79 -27.89 -0.46
CA GLU A 8 33.63 -27.52 0.68
C GLU A 8 34.65 -28.66 0.89
N GLY A 9 35.90 -28.42 0.50
CA GLY A 9 36.93 -29.46 0.41
C GLY A 9 36.58 -30.55 -0.60
N ASP A 10 36.57 -31.81 -0.12
CA ASP A 10 36.23 -33.00 -0.90
C ASP A 10 34.74 -33.37 -0.88
N GLY A 11 33.91 -32.59 -0.17
CA GLY A 11 32.48 -32.84 0.01
C GLY A 11 31.56 -31.74 -0.54
N TYR A 12 30.25 -32.01 -0.49
CA TYR A 12 29.19 -31.06 -0.82
C TYR A 12 28.33 -30.79 0.42
N VAL A 13 28.20 -29.52 0.80
CA VAL A 13 27.36 -29.09 1.93
C VAL A 13 26.17 -28.31 1.39
N LYS A 14 24.98 -28.53 1.98
CA LYS A 14 23.78 -27.77 1.62
C LYS A 14 23.93 -26.33 2.09
N GLU A 15 23.90 -25.38 1.15
CA GLU A 15 24.07 -23.98 1.50
C GLU A 15 22.80 -23.43 2.14
N ASP A 16 22.93 -22.97 3.39
CA ASP A 16 21.85 -22.27 4.07
C ASP A 16 21.93 -20.76 3.79
N ARG A 17 20.97 -20.26 3.00
CA ARG A 17 20.87 -18.84 2.64
C ARG A 17 19.83 -18.09 3.47
N PHE A 18 19.22 -18.70 4.49
CA PHE A 18 18.13 -18.08 5.25
C PHE A 18 18.54 -16.75 5.89
N ALA A 19 19.68 -16.72 6.59
CA ALA A 19 20.20 -15.50 7.21
C ALA A 19 20.56 -14.41 6.19
N LYS A 20 20.81 -14.78 4.92
CA LYS A 20 21.11 -13.84 3.82
C LYS A 20 19.84 -13.33 3.10
N ALA A 21 18.66 -13.88 3.41
CA ALA A 21 17.42 -13.55 2.71
C ALA A 21 16.90 -12.14 3.02
N SER A 22 17.12 -11.67 4.25
CA SER A 22 16.81 -10.32 4.70
C SER A 22 17.73 -9.90 5.84
N TRP A 23 17.91 -8.59 6.01
CA TRP A 23 18.59 -8.02 7.17
C TRP A 23 17.93 -8.48 8.48
N LEU A 24 16.59 -8.51 8.53
CA LEU A 24 15.85 -9.01 9.68
C LEU A 24 16.22 -10.46 10.04
N SER A 25 16.35 -11.35 9.05
CA SER A 25 16.73 -12.74 9.28
C SER A 25 18.19 -12.90 9.69
N SER A 26 19.05 -11.91 9.37
CA SER A 26 20.47 -11.91 9.74
C SER A 26 20.71 -11.64 11.22
N LEU A 27 19.73 -11.06 11.93
CA LEU A 27 19.85 -10.74 13.36
C LEU A 27 19.88 -11.98 14.26
N TRP A 28 19.41 -13.13 13.77
CA TRP A 28 19.34 -14.36 14.55
C TRP A 28 19.93 -15.54 13.78
N VAL A 29 20.91 -16.20 14.39
CA VAL A 29 21.37 -17.51 13.94
C VAL A 29 20.31 -18.53 14.36
N THR A 30 19.69 -19.17 13.38
CA THR A 30 18.62 -20.14 13.60
C THR A 30 18.99 -21.49 13.05
N GLU A 31 18.51 -22.55 13.68
CA GLU A 31 18.67 -23.91 13.17
C GLU A 31 17.67 -24.18 12.03
N PRO A 32 18.06 -24.99 11.03
CA PRO A 32 17.14 -25.48 10.00
C PRO A 32 15.97 -26.26 10.64
N GLY A 33 14.74 -25.79 10.41
CA GLY A 33 13.52 -26.40 10.96
C GLY A 33 13.01 -25.79 12.27
N SER A 34 13.71 -24.80 12.83
CA SER A 34 13.22 -24.09 14.02
C SER A 34 11.96 -23.26 13.75
N GLY A 35 11.03 -23.23 14.71
CA GLY A 35 9.83 -22.38 14.63
C GLY A 35 10.15 -20.89 14.47
N TRP A 36 11.33 -20.45 14.94
CA TRP A 36 11.79 -19.07 14.78
C TRP A 36 11.97 -18.67 13.31
N ARG A 37 12.45 -19.58 12.45
CA ARG A 37 12.55 -19.32 11.00
C ARG A 37 11.18 -19.07 10.37
N VAL A 38 10.17 -19.81 10.83
CA VAL A 38 8.79 -19.63 10.34
C VAL A 38 8.29 -18.25 10.75
N LEU A 39 8.49 -17.84 12.01
CA LEU A 39 8.09 -16.52 12.48
C LEU A 39 8.80 -15.39 11.73
N LEU A 40 10.11 -15.53 11.47
CA LEU A 40 10.86 -14.54 10.70
C LEU A 40 10.41 -14.47 9.24
N ALA A 41 10.13 -15.62 8.62
CA ALA A 41 9.57 -15.67 7.26
C ALA A 41 8.19 -14.98 7.21
N VAL A 42 7.32 -15.26 8.17
CA VAL A 42 6.02 -14.60 8.33
C VAL A 42 6.20 -13.09 8.51
N ALA A 43 7.12 -12.65 9.37
CA ALA A 43 7.40 -11.24 9.58
C ALA A 43 7.86 -10.53 8.30
N VAL A 44 8.79 -11.14 7.55
CA VAL A 44 9.25 -10.63 6.24
C VAL A 44 8.08 -10.53 5.24
N THR A 45 7.22 -11.55 5.18
CA THR A 45 6.04 -11.55 4.32
C THR A 45 5.06 -10.44 4.72
N LEU A 46 4.79 -10.26 6.01
CA LEU A 46 3.90 -9.21 6.52
C LEU A 46 4.44 -7.82 6.18
N ILE A 47 5.74 -7.60 6.31
CA ILE A 47 6.37 -6.33 5.91
C ILE A 47 6.14 -6.07 4.41
N GLY A 48 6.46 -7.05 3.56
CA GLY A 48 6.24 -6.93 2.11
C GLY A 48 4.78 -6.66 1.77
N PHE A 49 3.86 -7.37 2.43
CA PHE A 49 2.42 -7.19 2.27
C PHE A 49 1.97 -5.80 2.69
N LEU A 50 2.38 -5.29 3.86
CA LEU A 50 2.01 -3.97 4.36
C LEU A 50 2.46 -2.86 3.40
N VAL A 51 3.68 -2.96 2.87
CA VAL A 51 4.19 -2.01 1.87
C VAL A 51 3.33 -2.05 0.61
N ALA A 52 3.13 -3.24 0.03
CA ALA A 52 2.36 -3.40 -1.19
C ALA A 52 0.90 -2.94 -1.02
N ALA A 53 0.24 -3.33 0.07
CA ALA A 53 -1.13 -2.98 0.38
C ALA A 53 -1.30 -1.47 0.57
N THR A 54 -0.42 -0.83 1.34
CA THR A 54 -0.49 0.61 1.60
C THR A 54 -0.36 1.40 0.30
N VAL A 55 0.65 1.10 -0.52
CA VAL A 55 0.86 1.76 -1.82
C VAL A 55 -0.34 1.51 -2.74
N SER A 56 -0.87 0.29 -2.78
CA SER A 56 -2.03 -0.06 -3.62
C SER A 56 -3.29 0.69 -3.22
N VAL A 57 -3.60 0.74 -1.92
CA VAL A 57 -4.76 1.46 -1.39
C VAL A 57 -4.65 2.95 -1.70
N VAL A 58 -3.51 3.57 -1.37
CA VAL A 58 -3.29 5.00 -1.63
C VAL A 58 -3.38 5.29 -3.12
N GLY A 59 -2.75 4.47 -3.97
CA GLY A 59 -2.80 4.61 -5.43
C GLY A 59 -4.22 4.50 -5.98
N PHE A 60 -5.01 3.52 -5.50
CA PHE A 60 -6.41 3.36 -5.91
C PHE A 60 -7.26 4.59 -5.54
N TYR A 61 -7.14 5.08 -4.31
CA TYR A 61 -7.90 6.26 -3.89
C TYR A 61 -7.38 7.55 -4.55
N ALA A 62 -6.08 7.63 -4.87
CA ALA A 62 -5.51 8.74 -5.61
C ALA A 62 -6.06 8.78 -7.03
N PHE A 63 -6.15 7.63 -7.70
CA PHE A 63 -6.78 7.49 -9.01
C PHE A 63 -8.27 7.89 -8.97
N ARG A 64 -8.98 7.54 -7.90
CA ARG A 64 -10.37 8.00 -7.70
C ARG A 64 -10.47 9.50 -7.42
N GLY A 65 -9.38 10.18 -7.07
CA GLY A 65 -9.32 11.62 -6.82
C GLY A 65 -9.78 12.02 -5.43
N PHE A 66 -9.36 11.28 -4.40
CA PHE A 66 -9.59 11.67 -3.00
C PHE A 66 -8.45 12.57 -2.49
N SER A 67 -8.78 13.68 -1.83
CA SER A 67 -7.80 14.67 -1.35
C SER A 67 -6.90 14.15 -0.22
N TRP A 68 -7.39 13.23 0.62
CA TRP A 68 -6.61 12.63 1.71
C TRP A 68 -5.39 11.84 1.23
N THR A 69 -5.39 11.41 -0.05
CA THR A 69 -4.32 10.61 -0.64
C THR A 69 -2.98 11.33 -0.67
N ARG A 70 -2.95 12.65 -0.48
CA ARG A 70 -1.70 13.43 -0.31
C ARG A 70 -0.96 13.05 0.95
N ILE A 71 -1.66 13.03 2.08
CA ILE A 71 -1.14 12.55 3.36
C ILE A 71 -0.93 11.04 3.25
N GLY A 72 -1.86 10.33 2.61
CA GLY A 72 -1.72 8.90 2.31
C GLY A 72 -0.42 8.56 1.55
N GLY A 73 0.00 9.42 0.61
CA GLY A 73 1.24 9.25 -0.15
C GLY A 73 2.48 9.38 0.73
N LEU A 74 2.48 10.31 1.69
CA LEU A 74 3.56 10.41 2.69
C LEU A 74 3.58 9.17 3.60
N VAL A 75 2.41 8.68 4.02
CA VAL A 75 2.30 7.43 4.79
C VAL A 75 2.83 6.25 3.97
N ALA A 76 2.50 6.15 2.68
CA ALA A 76 3.00 5.10 1.81
C ALA A 76 4.53 5.14 1.67
N VAL A 77 5.12 6.33 1.54
CA VAL A 77 6.58 6.52 1.56
C VAL A 77 7.16 6.08 2.90
N ALA A 78 6.59 6.51 4.02
CA ALA A 78 7.06 6.12 5.36
C ALA A 78 6.99 4.60 5.57
N VAL A 79 5.90 3.95 5.18
CA VAL A 79 5.73 2.49 5.26
C VAL A 79 6.73 1.77 4.34
N SER A 80 7.03 2.32 3.16
CA SER A 80 8.03 1.74 2.24
C SER A 80 9.44 1.64 2.84
N LEU A 81 9.77 2.46 3.85
CA LEU A 81 11.05 2.37 4.56
C LEU A 81 11.21 1.05 5.32
N LEU A 82 10.13 0.33 5.60
CA LEU A 82 10.23 -1.01 6.18
C LEU A 82 11.00 -1.99 5.28
N THR A 83 11.07 -1.73 3.97
CA THR A 83 11.89 -2.54 3.04
C THR A 83 13.39 -2.48 3.36
N LEU A 84 13.85 -1.49 4.14
CA LEU A 84 15.23 -1.45 4.65
C LEU A 84 15.56 -2.66 5.52
N THR A 85 14.57 -3.24 6.20
CA THR A 85 14.73 -4.44 7.03
C THR A 85 14.77 -5.74 6.20
N LEU A 86 14.49 -5.65 4.90
CA LEU A 86 14.46 -6.79 3.98
C LEU A 86 15.83 -6.96 3.29
N ASN A 87 15.87 -7.07 1.98
CA ASN A 87 17.10 -7.21 1.19
C ASN A 87 17.37 -5.95 0.36
N GLN A 88 18.61 -5.77 -0.07
CA GLN A 88 19.04 -4.60 -0.83
C GLN A 88 18.21 -4.33 -2.10
N PRO A 89 17.84 -5.35 -2.91
CA PRO A 89 16.96 -5.15 -4.06
C PRO A 89 15.60 -4.55 -3.70
N SER A 90 15.05 -4.89 -2.53
CA SER A 90 13.73 -4.39 -2.11
C SER A 90 13.70 -2.87 -1.87
N TRP A 91 14.85 -2.23 -1.66
CA TRP A 91 14.94 -0.79 -1.42
C TRP A 91 14.48 0.05 -2.61
N ILE A 92 14.49 -0.53 -3.81
CA ILE A 92 13.94 0.08 -5.03
C ILE A 92 12.46 0.47 -4.84
N ALA A 93 11.71 -0.27 -4.01
CA ALA A 93 10.32 0.04 -3.70
C ALA A 93 10.14 1.43 -3.07
N ILE A 94 11.12 1.93 -2.32
CA ILE A 94 11.11 3.29 -1.75
C ILE A 94 11.13 4.32 -2.87
N GLY A 95 11.99 4.13 -3.88
CA GLY A 95 12.06 4.98 -5.06
C GLY A 95 10.71 5.04 -5.80
N PHE A 96 10.08 3.89 -6.04
CA PHE A 96 8.76 3.84 -6.65
C PHE A 96 7.66 4.49 -5.80
N ALA A 97 7.68 4.31 -4.48
CA ALA A 97 6.74 4.96 -3.58
C ALA A 97 6.87 6.50 -3.63
N VAL A 98 8.11 7.01 -3.63
CA VAL A 98 8.39 8.46 -3.76
C VAL A 98 7.94 8.98 -5.12
N LEU A 99 8.27 8.26 -6.20
CA LEU A 99 7.85 8.64 -7.56
C LEU A 99 6.33 8.63 -7.73
N GLY A 100 5.62 7.73 -7.06
CA GLY A 100 4.15 7.70 -7.05
C GLY A 100 3.54 8.80 -6.18
N ALA A 101 4.16 9.15 -5.05
CA ALA A 101 3.65 10.15 -4.12
C ALA A 101 3.93 11.59 -4.57
N ALA A 102 5.06 11.85 -5.23
CA ALA A 102 5.46 13.21 -5.62
C ALA A 102 4.42 13.93 -6.52
N PRO A 103 3.82 13.29 -7.54
CA PRO A 103 2.78 13.91 -8.36
C PRO A 103 1.53 14.37 -7.59
N LEU A 104 1.22 13.78 -6.43
CA LEU A 104 0.06 14.15 -5.60
C LEU A 104 0.16 15.59 -5.05
N TRP A 105 1.38 16.11 -4.97
CA TRP A 105 1.71 17.43 -4.45
C TRP A 105 1.80 18.50 -5.53
N LEU A 106 1.75 18.13 -6.82
CA LEU A 106 1.76 19.11 -7.90
C LEU A 106 0.50 20.00 -7.86
N PRO A 107 0.63 21.29 -8.24
CA PRO A 107 -0.50 22.22 -8.26
C PRO A 107 -1.58 21.80 -9.26
N VAL A 108 -1.21 21.16 -10.37
CA VAL A 108 -2.16 20.62 -11.35
C VAL A 108 -3.04 19.52 -10.74
N THR A 109 -2.44 18.58 -10.00
CA THR A 109 -3.16 17.50 -9.33
C THR A 109 -4.10 18.03 -8.25
N ARG A 110 -3.66 19.07 -7.51
CA ARG A 110 -4.52 19.79 -6.55
C ARG A 110 -5.81 20.26 -7.20
N SER A 111 -5.63 21.01 -8.27
CA SER A 111 -6.70 21.72 -8.95
C SER A 111 -7.67 20.74 -9.62
N TYR A 112 -7.17 19.59 -10.08
CA TYR A 112 -7.99 18.50 -10.57
C TYR A 112 -8.83 17.87 -9.45
N VAL A 113 -8.22 17.50 -8.32
CA VAL A 113 -8.93 16.83 -7.21
C VAL A 113 -10.00 17.73 -6.60
N GLU A 114 -9.73 19.03 -6.44
CA GLU A 114 -10.71 20.00 -5.93
C GLU A 114 -11.94 20.11 -6.86
N ARG A 115 -11.73 20.33 -8.16
CA ARG A 115 -12.82 20.37 -9.16
C ARG A 115 -13.57 19.04 -9.28
N TRP A 116 -12.86 17.94 -9.17
CA TRP A 116 -13.46 16.61 -9.22
C TRP A 116 -14.33 16.32 -7.99
N ALA A 117 -13.94 16.82 -6.82
CA ALA A 117 -14.73 16.73 -5.60
C ALA A 117 -16.05 17.50 -5.73
N GLU A 118 -16.01 18.73 -6.25
CA GLU A 118 -17.21 19.55 -6.52
C GLU A 118 -18.21 18.82 -7.43
N LYS A 119 -17.71 18.12 -8.45
CA LYS A 119 -18.56 17.37 -9.39
C LYS A 119 -19.14 16.08 -8.78
N ARG A 120 -18.38 15.39 -7.92
CA ARG A 120 -18.81 14.11 -7.31
C ARG A 120 -19.78 14.29 -6.15
N SER A 121 -19.63 15.39 -5.43
CA SER A 121 -20.47 15.71 -4.29
C SER A 121 -20.88 17.17 -4.39
N PRO A 122 -21.82 17.50 -5.29
CA PRO A 122 -22.41 18.82 -5.33
C PRO A 122 -22.88 19.17 -3.93
N ALA A 123 -22.55 20.38 -3.46
CA ALA A 123 -23.04 20.85 -2.18
C ALA A 123 -24.57 20.68 -2.17
N ALA A 124 -25.09 20.03 -1.13
CA ALA A 124 -26.53 19.88 -0.97
C ALA A 124 -27.12 21.29 -0.95
N VAL A 125 -27.83 21.66 -2.01
CA VAL A 125 -28.59 22.89 -2.03
C VAL A 125 -29.71 22.68 -1.02
N PHE A 126 -29.69 23.46 0.06
CA PHE A 126 -30.78 23.45 1.01
C PHE A 126 -32.06 23.82 0.24
N SER A 127 -32.99 22.88 0.16
CA SER A 127 -34.37 23.17 -0.23
C SER A 127 -35.09 23.59 1.03
N GLU A 128 -35.75 24.74 1.00
CA GLU A 128 -36.72 25.08 2.05
C GLU A 128 -37.76 23.96 2.14
N PRO A 129 -38.25 23.63 3.36
CA PRO A 129 -39.35 22.69 3.53
C PRO A 129 -40.53 23.10 2.67
N VAL A 130 -41.06 22.19 1.86
CA VAL A 130 -42.26 22.45 1.07
C VAL A 130 -43.45 22.29 2.01
N ASP A 131 -43.99 23.41 2.50
CA ASP A 131 -45.12 23.43 3.44
C ASP A 131 -46.43 22.94 2.80
N GLU A 132 -46.61 23.17 1.48
CA GLU A 132 -47.76 22.72 0.72
C GLU A 132 -47.35 21.89 -0.49
N VAL A 133 -47.40 20.56 -0.35
CA VAL A 133 -47.23 19.64 -1.47
C VAL A 133 -48.59 19.41 -2.12
N PHE A 134 -48.84 20.03 -3.28
CA PHE A 134 -50.04 19.80 -4.06
C PHE A 134 -49.98 18.43 -4.75
N TYR A 135 -50.49 17.40 -4.06
CA TYR A 135 -50.83 16.13 -4.69
C TYR A 135 -52.12 16.36 -5.47
N GLY A 136 -52.05 16.40 -6.81
CA GLY A 136 -53.24 16.57 -7.65
C GLY A 136 -54.36 15.57 -7.34
N PRO A 137 -55.56 15.75 -7.93
CA PRO A 137 -56.74 14.97 -7.55
C PRO A 137 -56.49 13.47 -7.66
N LEU A 138 -56.74 12.76 -6.55
CA LEU A 138 -56.58 11.31 -6.48
C LEU A 138 -57.45 10.64 -7.56
N PRO A 139 -56.90 9.70 -8.36
CA PRO A 139 -57.63 9.06 -9.46
C PRO A 139 -58.96 8.40 -9.08
N ARG A 140 -59.18 8.12 -7.78
CA ARG A 140 -60.37 7.46 -7.24
C ARG A 140 -61.59 8.37 -7.03
N PHE A 141 -61.45 9.68 -7.18
CA PHE A 141 -62.53 10.66 -6.91
C PHE A 141 -62.92 11.48 -8.15
N ARG A 142 -62.83 10.87 -9.34
CA ARG A 142 -63.36 11.45 -10.58
C ARG A 142 -64.81 11.07 -10.80
#